data_AF-A0A2N6EZS5-F1
#
_entry.id   AF-A0A2N6EZS5-F1
#
_cell.length_a   1.000
_cell.length_b   1.000
_cell.length_c   1.000
_cell.angle_alpha   90.00
_cell.angle_beta   90.00
_cell.angle_gamma   90.00
#
_symmetry.space_group_name_H-M   'P 1'
#
loop_
_entity.id
_entity.type
_entity.pdbx_description
1 polymer ?
#
loop_
_entity_poly.entity_id
_entity_poly.type
_entity_poly.pdbx_seq_one_letter_code
_entity_poly.pdbx_strand_id
1 'polypeptide(L)'
;MNKCVVLLLGALLMLSGCAKLQPQRLSVVEDYFHGVVVEAVPSRSEAKTVASAAAFELDVLKDLMGQLTYISETTLSGGQDAQFVFMPEEIERLAPSLHQALTQCGAGQWVHFVSFNQKKGVLFSQSRKSEGVCFISADQRVNFSFYFINANRSSSETSARYHRYSVLNPLEILESRSSLVAERDGVQ
;
A
#
# COMPACT_ATOMS: atom_id res chain seq x y z
N MET A 1 -38.59 8.67 -45.68
CA MET A 1 -38.43 8.06 -44.34
C MET A 1 -36.97 7.90 -43.86
N ASN A 2 -35.95 8.46 -44.53
CA ASN A 2 -34.55 8.12 -44.20
C ASN A 2 -33.80 9.14 -43.32
N LYS A 3 -34.35 10.35 -43.08
CA LYS A 3 -33.64 11.40 -42.32
C LYS A 3 -33.71 11.22 -40.79
N CYS A 4 -34.77 10.62 -40.26
CA CYS A 4 -34.90 10.37 -38.82
C CYS A 4 -33.95 9.26 -38.32
N VAL A 5 -33.67 8.25 -39.15
CA VAL A 5 -32.79 7.13 -38.75
C VAL A 5 -31.33 7.58 -38.60
N VAL A 6 -30.86 8.50 -39.47
CA VAL A 6 -29.49 9.03 -39.40
C VAL A 6 -29.27 9.91 -38.17
N LEU A 7 -30.28 10.72 -37.78
CA LEU A 7 -30.23 11.53 -36.57
C LEU A 7 -30.25 10.69 -35.29
N LEU A 8 -30.98 9.57 -35.28
CA LEU A 8 -31.01 8.66 -34.13
C LEU A 8 -29.68 7.91 -33.94
N LEU A 9 -29.03 7.47 -35.03
CA LEU A 9 -27.71 6.82 -34.95
C LEU A 9 -26.60 7.78 -34.51
N GLY A 10 -26.65 9.04 -34.95
CA GLY A 10 -25.71 10.07 -34.50
C GLY A 10 -25.82 10.38 -33.01
N ALA A 11 -27.03 10.37 -32.46
CA ALA A 11 -27.27 10.59 -31.03
C ALA A 11 -26.83 9.38 -30.16
N LEU A 12 -26.99 8.14 -30.64
CA LEU A 12 -26.54 6.95 -29.92
C LEU A 12 -25.02 6.87 -29.77
N LEU A 13 -24.25 7.37 -30.75
CA LEU A 13 -22.78 7.38 -30.71
C LEU A 13 -22.21 8.48 -29.78
N MET A 14 -23.00 9.51 -29.45
CA MET A 14 -22.59 10.56 -28.51
C MET A 14 -22.80 10.17 -27.04
N LEU A 15 -23.65 9.17 -26.75
CA LEU A 15 -23.97 8.70 -25.39
C LEU A 15 -22.94 7.70 -24.82
N SER A 16 -22.03 7.17 -25.64
CA SER A 16 -20.91 6.33 -25.19
C SER A 16 -19.65 7.13 -24.81
N GLY A 17 -19.67 8.45 -24.96
CA GLY A 17 -18.61 9.35 -24.52
C GLY A 17 -18.82 9.78 -23.07
N CYS A 18 -17.86 9.44 -22.20
CA CYS A 18 -17.75 9.87 -20.79
C CYS A 18 -18.40 8.97 -19.73
N ALA A 19 -18.32 7.65 -19.87
CA ALA A 19 -18.07 6.85 -18.67
C ALA A 19 -16.64 7.19 -18.19
N LYS A 20 -16.51 8.29 -17.43
CA LYS A 20 -15.32 8.49 -16.58
C LYS A 20 -15.30 7.28 -15.66
N LEU A 21 -14.53 6.27 -16.03
CA LEU A 21 -14.08 5.24 -15.11
C LEU A 21 -13.32 5.99 -14.02
N GLN A 22 -14.03 6.37 -12.95
CA GLN A 22 -13.36 6.73 -11.72
C GLN A 22 -12.47 5.54 -11.39
N PRO A 23 -11.17 5.77 -11.11
CA PRO A 23 -10.30 4.70 -10.67
C PRO A 23 -10.98 4.03 -9.47
N GLN A 24 -11.37 2.77 -9.67
CA GLN A 24 -12.21 2.05 -8.75
C GLN A 24 -11.37 1.71 -7.53
N ARG A 25 -11.44 2.55 -6.50
CA ARG A 25 -10.92 2.25 -5.18
C ARG A 25 -11.63 0.98 -4.68
N LEU A 26 -10.87 -0.08 -4.47
CA LEU A 26 -11.37 -1.34 -3.93
C LEU A 26 -10.84 -1.54 -2.52
N SER A 27 -11.72 -1.45 -1.53
CA SER A 27 -11.37 -1.75 -0.13
C SER A 27 -11.36 -3.26 0.08
N VAL A 28 -10.20 -3.82 0.45
CA VAL A 28 -10.04 -5.25 0.74
C VAL A 28 -10.32 -5.53 2.22
N VAL A 29 -9.79 -4.68 3.10
CA VAL A 29 -10.08 -4.67 4.53
C VAL A 29 -9.89 -3.26 5.08
N GLU A 30 -10.77 -2.85 6.00
CA GLU A 30 -10.63 -1.61 6.77
C GLU A 30 -11.14 -1.89 8.18
N ASP A 31 -10.22 -2.24 9.09
CA ASP A 31 -10.55 -2.50 10.49
C ASP A 31 -9.79 -1.56 11.45
N TYR A 32 -9.83 -1.86 12.74
CA TYR A 32 -9.19 -1.03 13.74
C TYR A 32 -7.65 -1.15 13.75
N PHE A 33 -7.12 -2.28 13.31
CA PHE A 33 -5.71 -2.63 13.42
C PHE A 33 -4.96 -2.56 12.09
N HIS A 34 -5.65 -2.65 10.96
CA HIS A 34 -5.06 -2.53 9.64
C HIS A 34 -6.10 -2.17 8.58
N GLY A 35 -5.61 -1.67 7.45
CA GLY A 35 -6.40 -1.44 6.26
C GLY A 35 -5.59 -1.78 5.02
N VAL A 36 -6.26 -2.31 4.00
CA VAL A 36 -5.69 -2.59 2.68
C VAL A 36 -6.68 -2.16 1.60
N VAL A 37 -6.21 -1.34 0.67
CA VAL A 37 -7.03 -0.77 -0.40
C VAL A 37 -6.25 -0.82 -1.71
N VAL A 38 -6.91 -1.23 -2.79
CA VAL A 38 -6.36 -1.14 -4.15
C VAL A 38 -6.84 0.17 -4.78
N GLU A 39 -5.91 1.01 -5.24
CA GLU A 39 -6.19 2.27 -5.93
C GLU A 39 -5.37 2.38 -7.22
N ALA A 40 -5.86 3.15 -8.19
CA ALA A 40 -5.08 3.40 -9.41
C ALA A 40 -3.89 4.31 -9.09
N VAL A 41 -2.77 4.04 -9.75
CA VAL A 41 -1.56 4.84 -9.66
C VAL A 41 -1.85 6.26 -10.16
N PRO A 42 -1.43 7.32 -9.43
CA PRO A 42 -1.53 8.69 -9.92
C PRO A 42 -0.85 8.83 -11.28
N SER A 43 -1.47 9.53 -12.23
CA SER A 43 -0.98 9.65 -13.62
C SER A 43 0.42 10.24 -13.79
N ARG A 44 1.05 10.71 -12.72
CA ARG A 44 2.41 11.28 -12.68
C ARG A 44 3.48 10.30 -12.19
N SER A 45 3.11 9.10 -11.73
CA SER A 45 4.10 8.14 -11.24
C SER A 45 4.81 7.44 -12.40
N GLU A 46 6.14 7.42 -12.35
CA GLU A 46 6.99 6.71 -13.32
C GLU A 46 7.06 5.20 -13.05
N ALA A 47 6.48 4.74 -11.94
CA ALA A 47 6.50 3.34 -11.56
C ALA A 47 5.67 2.51 -12.56
N LYS A 48 6.36 1.78 -13.43
CA LYS A 48 5.75 0.78 -14.30
C LYS A 48 5.30 -0.40 -13.44
N THR A 49 4.06 -0.33 -12.95
CA THR A 49 3.41 -1.47 -12.31
C THR A 49 2.83 -2.38 -13.38
N VAL A 50 3.03 -3.67 -13.21
CA VAL A 50 2.43 -4.70 -14.07
C VAL A 50 1.25 -5.31 -13.36
N ALA A 51 0.30 -5.83 -14.13
CA ALA A 51 -0.79 -6.59 -13.58
C ALA A 51 -0.25 -7.79 -12.81
N SER A 52 -0.97 -8.20 -11.76
CA SER A 52 -0.77 -9.36 -10.91
C SER A 52 0.39 -10.25 -11.36
N ALA A 53 1.44 -10.33 -10.53
CA ALA A 53 2.42 -11.39 -10.69
C ALA A 53 1.69 -12.74 -10.77
N ALA A 54 2.20 -13.63 -11.59
CA ALA A 54 1.85 -15.04 -11.47
C ALA A 54 1.94 -15.44 -9.98
N ALA A 55 0.98 -16.23 -9.52
CA ALA A 55 0.77 -16.58 -8.11
C ALA A 55 2.08 -16.68 -7.31
N PHE A 56 2.38 -15.67 -6.49
CA PHE A 56 3.39 -15.78 -5.45
C PHE A 56 2.73 -16.29 -4.17
N GLU A 57 3.46 -17.08 -3.40
CA GLU A 57 2.91 -17.73 -2.21
C GLU A 57 2.76 -16.74 -1.05
N LEU A 58 1.74 -16.94 -0.21
CA LEU A 58 1.53 -16.11 0.99
C LEU A 58 2.74 -16.15 1.94
N ASP A 59 3.37 -17.32 2.11
CA ASP A 59 4.51 -17.50 2.99
C ASP A 59 5.73 -16.68 2.52
N VAL A 60 5.91 -16.57 1.21
CA VAL A 60 6.94 -15.71 0.61
C VAL A 60 6.73 -14.24 0.98
N LEU A 61 5.48 -13.76 0.98
CA LEU A 61 5.16 -12.39 1.40
C LEU A 61 5.44 -12.18 2.88
N LYS A 62 5.05 -13.15 3.72
CA LYS A 62 5.32 -13.11 5.16
C LYS A 62 6.82 -13.05 5.45
N ASP A 63 7.61 -13.86 4.76
CA ASP A 63 9.07 -13.88 4.87
C ASP A 63 9.67 -12.53 4.46
N LEU A 64 9.20 -11.96 3.34
CA LEU A 64 9.64 -10.62 2.90
C LEU A 64 9.33 -9.57 3.97
N MET A 65 8.10 -9.53 4.47
CA MET A 65 7.71 -8.58 5.52
C MET A 65 8.51 -8.76 6.81
N GLY A 66 8.85 -10.00 7.18
CA GLY A 66 9.65 -10.32 8.37
C GLY A 66 11.11 -9.88 8.27
N GLN A 67 11.64 -9.74 7.07
CA GLN A 67 13.03 -9.29 6.81
C GLN A 67 13.16 -7.77 6.73
N LEU A 68 12.06 -7.02 6.67
CA LEU A 68 12.11 -5.56 6.56
C LEU A 68 12.51 -4.95 7.91
N THR A 69 13.69 -4.35 7.92
CA THR A 69 14.22 -3.61 9.05
C THR A 69 14.48 -2.15 8.66
N TYR A 70 14.49 -1.26 9.64
CA TYR A 70 14.95 0.11 9.47
C TYR A 70 15.90 0.46 10.60
N ILE A 71 16.79 1.39 10.32
CA ILE A 71 17.68 1.96 11.33
C ILE A 71 16.95 3.14 11.97
N SER A 72 16.61 3.02 13.26
CA SER A 72 16.00 4.15 13.98
C SER A 72 17.03 5.23 14.27
N GLU A 73 16.61 6.50 14.28
CA GLU A 73 17.46 7.58 14.79
C GLU A 73 17.91 7.27 16.22
N THR A 74 19.13 7.73 16.51
CA THR A 74 19.98 7.43 17.67
C THR A 74 19.23 7.28 18.97
N THR A 75 19.40 6.14 19.64
CA THR A 75 19.04 6.00 21.05
C THR A 75 19.89 6.97 21.90
N LEU A 76 19.48 7.26 23.14
CA LEU A 76 20.22 8.12 24.08
C LEU A 76 21.71 7.71 24.24
N SER A 77 22.06 6.48 23.86
CA SER A 77 23.40 5.89 23.89
C SER A 77 24.25 6.17 22.64
N GLY A 78 23.74 6.89 21.63
CA GLY A 78 24.47 7.16 20.39
C GLY A 78 24.54 5.97 19.41
N GLY A 79 23.87 4.86 19.72
CA GLY A 79 23.80 3.67 18.88
C GLY A 79 22.66 3.75 17.85
N GLN A 80 22.94 3.24 16.65
CA GLN A 80 21.93 2.91 15.63
C GLN A 80 21.46 1.48 15.87
N ASP A 81 20.19 1.30 16.21
CA ASP A 81 19.59 -0.02 16.40
C ASP A 81 18.69 -0.35 15.19
N ALA A 82 18.93 -1.51 14.59
CA ALA A 82 18.03 -2.06 13.56
C ALA A 82 16.73 -2.54 14.23
N GLN A 83 15.60 -2.11 13.68
CA GLN A 83 14.27 -2.45 14.19
C GLN A 83 13.40 -3.01 13.06
N PHE A 84 12.56 -4.00 13.38
CA PHE A 84 11.61 -4.53 12.42
C PHE A 84 10.51 -3.52 12.07
N VAL A 85 10.19 -3.43 10.78
CA VAL A 85 9.07 -2.63 10.26
C VAL A 85 7.73 -3.22 10.72
N PHE A 86 7.62 -4.55 10.74
CA PHE A 86 6.41 -5.29 11.14
C PHE A 86 6.74 -6.30 12.25
N MET A 87 5.92 -6.38 13.30
CA MET A 87 6.00 -7.50 14.26
C MET A 87 5.34 -8.77 13.69
N PRO A 88 5.65 -9.97 14.21
CA PRO A 88 5.00 -11.21 13.80
C PRO A 88 3.47 -11.15 13.79
N GLU A 89 2.83 -10.56 14.81
CA GLU A 89 1.37 -10.47 14.87
C GLU A 89 0.79 -9.49 13.84
N GLU A 90 1.57 -8.50 13.43
CA GLU A 90 1.19 -7.61 12.34
C GLU A 90 1.28 -8.31 10.99
N ILE A 91 2.33 -9.12 10.79
CA ILE A 91 2.53 -9.92 9.57
C ILE A 91 1.39 -10.92 9.41
N GLU A 92 1.06 -11.67 10.46
CA GLU A 92 -0.03 -12.67 10.44
C GLU A 92 -1.39 -12.05 10.10
N ARG A 93 -1.61 -10.80 10.48
CA ARG A 93 -2.85 -10.08 10.20
C ARG A 93 -2.84 -9.41 8.83
N LEU A 94 -1.77 -8.71 8.46
CA LEU A 94 -1.71 -7.86 7.27
C LEU A 94 -1.39 -8.66 6.00
N ALA A 95 -0.50 -9.66 6.07
CA ALA A 95 -0.02 -10.38 4.89
C ALA A 95 -1.14 -11.06 4.08
N PRO A 96 -2.15 -11.72 4.68
CA PRO A 96 -3.25 -12.31 3.91
C PRO A 96 -4.03 -11.29 3.08
N SER A 97 -4.31 -10.12 3.65
CA SER A 97 -5.04 -9.05 2.95
C SER A 97 -4.20 -8.38 1.87
N LEU A 98 -2.89 -8.19 2.12
CA LEU A 98 -1.96 -7.72 1.09
C LEU A 98 -1.85 -8.71 -0.07
N HIS A 99 -1.72 -10.00 0.22
CA HIS A 99 -1.66 -11.07 -0.79
C HIS A 99 -2.93 -11.09 -1.65
N GLN A 100 -4.11 -11.05 -1.01
CA GLN A 100 -5.38 -10.96 -1.72
C GLN A 100 -5.46 -9.69 -2.59
N ALA A 101 -5.00 -8.54 -2.09
CA ALA A 101 -5.03 -7.29 -2.84
C ALA A 101 -4.06 -7.31 -4.03
N LEU A 102 -2.86 -7.86 -3.86
CA LEU A 102 -1.83 -7.96 -4.89
C LEU A 102 -2.20 -8.94 -6.01
N THR A 103 -2.93 -10.01 -5.69
CA THR A 103 -3.47 -10.95 -6.69
C THR A 103 -4.65 -10.38 -7.49
N GLN A 104 -5.34 -9.37 -6.94
CA GLN A 104 -6.45 -8.66 -7.61
C GLN A 104 -6.01 -7.36 -8.30
N CYS A 105 -4.80 -6.89 -8.01
CA CYS A 105 -4.19 -5.68 -8.54
C CYS A 105 -3.88 -5.83 -10.04
N GLY A 106 -4.49 -4.96 -10.85
CA GLY A 106 -4.18 -4.79 -12.27
C GLY A 106 -2.96 -3.90 -12.51
N ALA A 107 -2.55 -3.80 -13.79
CA ALA A 107 -1.49 -2.89 -14.20
C ALA A 107 -1.90 -1.45 -13.91
N GLY A 108 -0.96 -0.63 -13.45
CA GLY A 108 -1.25 0.75 -13.07
C GLY A 108 -2.05 0.89 -11.77
N GLN A 109 -2.04 -0.13 -10.89
CA GLN A 109 -2.62 -0.04 -9.54
C GLN A 109 -1.57 -0.22 -8.45
N TRP A 110 -1.86 0.34 -7.27
CA TRP A 110 -1.12 0.16 -6.03
C TRP A 110 -2.03 -0.42 -4.95
N VAL A 111 -1.42 -1.21 -4.07
CA VAL A 111 -2.04 -1.71 -2.85
C VAL A 111 -1.59 -0.82 -1.70
N HIS A 112 -2.44 0.13 -1.30
CA HIS A 112 -2.22 0.94 -0.11
C HIS A 112 -2.44 0.07 1.12
N PHE A 113 -1.59 0.27 2.13
CA PHE A 113 -1.75 -0.41 3.41
C PHE A 113 -1.45 0.51 4.59
N VAL A 114 -2.08 0.18 5.71
CA VAL A 114 -1.75 0.72 7.02
C VAL A 114 -1.85 -0.41 8.05
N SER A 115 -0.89 -0.49 8.97
CA SER A 115 -0.90 -1.40 10.11
C SER A 115 -0.63 -0.65 11.40
N PHE A 116 -1.35 -1.04 12.45
CA PHE A 116 -1.13 -0.61 13.80
C PHE A 116 -0.67 -1.79 14.66
N ASN A 117 0.44 -1.60 15.36
CA ASN A 117 0.75 -2.44 16.50
C ASN A 117 0.19 -1.80 17.77
N GLN A 118 -0.49 -2.61 18.58
CA GLN A 118 -0.84 -2.26 19.94
C GLN A 118 -0.19 -3.26 20.87
N LYS A 119 0.74 -2.79 21.70
CA LYS A 119 1.21 -3.58 22.84
C LYS A 119 0.01 -3.80 23.77
N LYS A 120 -0.53 -5.02 23.79
CA LYS A 120 -1.60 -5.41 24.71
C LYS A 120 -1.08 -5.24 26.14
N GLY A 121 -1.78 -4.46 26.98
CA GLY A 121 -1.55 -4.47 28.43
C GLY A 121 -1.27 -3.13 29.12
N VAL A 122 -1.27 -1.98 28.45
CA VAL A 122 -1.10 -0.68 29.13
C VAL A 122 -2.16 0.32 28.65
N LEU A 123 -2.83 0.99 29.59
CA LEU A 123 -3.79 2.09 29.35
C LEU A 123 -3.17 3.28 28.59
N PHE A 124 -1.85 3.27 28.39
CA PHE A 124 -1.06 4.23 27.61
C PHE A 124 -0.19 3.50 26.57
N SER A 125 -0.72 2.47 25.92
CA SER A 125 0.03 1.76 24.88
C SER A 125 0.36 2.73 23.75
N GLN A 126 1.66 3.02 23.59
CA GLN A 126 2.16 3.68 22.40
C GLN A 126 1.84 2.76 21.22
N SER A 127 0.78 3.10 20.48
CA SER A 127 0.46 2.41 19.25
C SER A 127 1.38 2.95 18.17
N ARG A 128 2.12 2.05 17.52
CA ARG A 128 2.96 2.40 16.37
C ARG A 128 2.20 2.11 15.07
N LYS A 129 2.42 2.94 14.07
CA LYS A 129 1.80 2.90 12.75
C LYS A 129 2.86 2.71 11.67
N SER A 130 2.65 1.74 10.79
CA SER A 130 3.37 1.60 9.53
C SER A 130 2.38 1.75 8.38
N GLU A 131 2.68 2.62 7.42
CA GLU A 131 1.76 2.99 6.33
C GLU A 131 2.56 3.13 5.03
N GLY A 132 2.03 2.62 3.92
CA GLY A 132 2.75 2.58 2.65
C GLY A 132 1.91 2.11 1.49
N VAL A 133 2.60 1.81 0.39
CA VAL A 133 2.06 1.09 -0.77
C VAL A 133 2.90 -0.15 -1.02
N CYS A 134 2.24 -1.19 -1.47
CA CYS A 134 2.82 -2.39 -2.02
C CYS A 134 2.42 -2.52 -3.49
N PHE A 135 3.34 -2.93 -4.35
CA PHE A 135 3.09 -3.08 -5.78
C PHE A 135 4.04 -4.08 -6.42
N ILE A 136 3.67 -4.51 -7.61
CA ILE A 136 4.47 -5.45 -8.42
C ILE A 136 5.11 -4.66 -9.55
N SER A 137 6.45 -4.65 -9.58
CA SER A 137 7.23 -3.96 -10.61
C SER A 137 7.32 -4.79 -11.89
N ALA A 138 7.75 -4.16 -12.98
CA ALA A 138 7.85 -4.80 -14.29
C ALA A 138 8.74 -6.06 -14.34
N ASP A 139 9.69 -6.19 -13.42
CA ASP A 139 10.55 -7.37 -13.22
C ASP A 139 9.92 -8.43 -12.29
N GLN A 140 8.60 -8.36 -12.05
CA GLN A 140 7.80 -9.31 -11.27
C GLN A 140 8.11 -9.36 -9.78
N ARG A 141 8.82 -8.36 -9.23
CA ARG A 141 9.13 -8.31 -7.81
C ARG A 141 8.05 -7.60 -6.99
N VAL A 142 7.84 -8.08 -5.77
CA VAL A 142 7.02 -7.38 -4.77
C VAL A 142 7.86 -6.26 -4.15
N ASN A 143 7.34 -5.03 -4.21
CA ASN A 143 7.99 -3.85 -3.66
C ASN A 143 7.14 -3.23 -2.57
N PHE A 144 7.81 -2.66 -1.56
CA PHE A 144 7.20 -1.86 -0.51
C PHE A 144 7.78 -0.46 -0.55
N SER A 145 6.91 0.55 -0.50
CA SER A 145 7.31 1.94 -0.31
C SER A 145 6.53 2.52 0.85
N PHE A 146 7.21 3.15 1.79
CA PHE A 146 6.62 3.58 3.06
C PHE A 146 6.42 5.09 3.10
N TYR A 147 5.26 5.52 3.62
CA TYR A 147 5.06 6.88 4.11
C TYR A 147 5.51 7.00 5.57
N PHE A 148 5.21 5.97 6.38
CA PHE A 148 5.58 5.89 7.78
C PHE A 148 6.07 4.48 8.12
N ILE A 149 7.12 4.43 8.92
CA ILE A 149 7.62 3.20 9.55
C ILE A 149 7.59 3.45 11.06
N ASN A 150 6.82 2.64 11.80
CA ASN A 150 6.71 2.70 13.25
C ASN A 150 6.47 4.11 13.83
N ALA A 151 5.72 4.96 13.13
CA ALA A 151 5.36 6.29 13.62
C ALA A 151 4.41 6.20 14.82
N ASN A 152 4.51 7.14 15.76
CA ASN A 152 3.55 7.22 16.86
C ASN A 152 2.15 7.54 16.30
N ARG A 153 1.17 6.72 16.66
CA ARG A 153 -0.24 6.96 16.33
C ARG A 153 -0.71 8.20 17.08
N SER A 154 -1.35 9.13 16.36
CA SER A 154 -2.00 10.27 17.01
C SER A 154 -3.21 9.79 17.80
N SER A 155 -3.48 10.40 18.96
CA SER A 155 -4.69 10.14 19.74
C SER A 155 -5.99 10.43 18.96
N SER A 156 -5.91 11.24 17.92
CA SER A 156 -7.02 11.55 17.01
C SER A 156 -7.24 10.50 15.91
N GLU A 157 -6.30 9.58 15.67
CA GLU A 157 -6.44 8.50 14.67
C GLU A 157 -7.27 7.36 15.27
N THR A 158 -8.59 7.40 15.07
CA THR A 158 -9.54 6.45 15.69
C THR A 158 -9.72 5.15 14.90
N SER A 159 -9.24 5.07 13.66
CA SER A 159 -9.31 3.88 12.81
C SER A 159 -8.20 3.87 11.76
N ALA A 160 -8.06 2.75 11.03
CA ALA A 160 -7.21 2.63 9.84
C ALA A 160 -7.69 3.44 8.64
N ARG A 161 -8.13 4.68 8.88
CA ARG A 161 -8.45 5.63 7.83
C ARG A 161 -7.18 6.36 7.44
N TYR A 162 -6.80 6.23 6.16
CA TYR A 162 -5.69 6.91 5.49
C TYR A 162 -5.82 8.43 5.60
N HIS A 163 -5.32 9.03 6.69
CA HIS A 163 -5.82 10.34 7.10
C HIS A 163 -5.02 11.56 6.64
N ARG A 164 -3.94 11.41 5.85
CA ARG A 164 -3.28 12.59 5.26
C ARG A 164 -2.29 12.35 4.12
N TYR A 165 -1.75 11.13 3.98
CA TYR A 165 -0.61 10.87 3.11
C TYR A 165 -0.92 9.94 1.93
N SER A 166 -2.15 9.46 1.79
CA SER A 166 -2.66 8.87 0.55
C SER A 166 -2.58 9.82 -0.66
N VAL A 167 -2.30 11.11 -0.43
CA VAL A 167 -2.12 12.12 -1.48
C VAL A 167 -0.68 12.15 -1.99
N LEU A 168 0.30 11.68 -1.22
CA LEU A 168 1.70 11.67 -1.64
C LEU A 168 1.99 10.40 -2.45
N ASN A 169 2.89 10.51 -3.42
CA ASN A 169 3.48 9.35 -4.07
C ASN A 169 4.71 8.94 -3.24
N PRO A 170 4.73 7.76 -2.61
CA PRO A 170 5.83 7.37 -1.74
C PRO A 170 7.11 7.08 -2.53
N LEU A 171 7.00 6.87 -3.85
CA LEU A 171 8.14 6.72 -4.74
C LEU A 171 8.77 8.06 -5.14
N GLU A 172 8.09 9.19 -4.87
CA GLU A 172 8.65 10.53 -5.04
C GLU A 172 9.40 11.02 -3.79
N ILE A 173 9.40 10.23 -2.70
CA ILE A 173 10.14 10.55 -1.48
C ILE A 173 11.63 10.23 -1.72
N LEU A 174 12.41 11.26 -2.04
CA LEU A 174 13.84 11.14 -2.32
C LEU A 174 14.72 11.12 -1.06
N GLU A 175 14.19 11.63 0.05
CA GLU A 175 14.94 11.77 1.31
C GLU A 175 14.15 11.13 2.46
N SER A 176 14.83 10.23 3.18
CA SER A 176 14.33 9.65 4.42
C SER A 176 15.38 9.83 5.51
N ARG A 177 14.93 10.15 6.72
CA ARG A 177 15.82 10.19 7.90
C ARG A 177 16.16 8.80 8.43
N SER A 178 15.38 7.79 8.05
CA SER A 178 15.60 6.39 8.41
C SER A 178 16.00 5.60 7.17
N SER A 179 17.09 4.85 7.26
CA SER A 179 17.50 3.93 6.19
C SER A 179 16.72 2.62 6.33
N LEU A 180 16.04 2.20 5.26
CA LEU A 180 15.43 0.89 5.16
C LEU A 180 16.50 -0.13 4.75
N VAL A 181 16.58 -1.24 5.48
CA VAL A 181 17.51 -2.34 5.22
C VAL A 181 16.71 -3.61 5.05
N ALA A 182 16.83 -4.24 3.88
CA ALA A 182 16.35 -5.59 3.65
C ALA A 182 17.55 -6.53 3.63
N GLU A 183 17.46 -7.68 4.30
CA GLU A 183 18.54 -8.67 4.32
C GLU A 183 18.79 -9.32 2.95
N ARG A 184 17.81 -9.23 2.03
CA ARG A 184 17.87 -9.79 0.66
C ARG A 184 17.35 -8.78 -0.37
N ASP A 185 17.89 -8.83 -1.58
CA ASP A 185 17.48 -8.01 -2.73
C ASP A 185 16.11 -8.45 -3.30
N GLY A 186 15.05 -8.29 -2.50
CA GLY A 186 13.66 -8.61 -2.85
C GLY A 186 13.38 -10.11 -3.01
N VAL A 187 12.09 -10.46 -3.12
CA VAL A 187 11.67 -11.80 -3.52
C VAL A 187 11.23 -11.77 -4.98
N GLN A 188 11.75 -12.71 -5.77
CA GLN A 188 11.33 -12.99 -7.16
C GLN A 188 10.17 -13.96 -7.18
#